data_AF-A0A4U0XLM6-F1
#
_entry.id   AF-A0A4U0XLM6-F1
#
_cell.length_a   1.000
_cell.length_b   1.000
_cell.length_c   1.000
_cell.angle_alpha   90.00
_cell.angle_beta   90.00
_cell.angle_gamma   90.00
#
_symmetry.space_group_name_H-M   'P 1'
#
loop_
_entity.id
_entity.type
_entity.pdbx_description
1 polymer ?
#
loop_
_entity_poly.entity_id
_entity_poly.type
_entity_poly.pdbx_seq_one_letter_code
_entity_poly.pdbx_strand_id
1 'polypeptide(L)'
;MSADAQLYEEAFTITTLAPQAYDRVSRLIATSTDNTTSLTLDVNSELYPLSPGENITFLLAQTLNLDGTIEDASKKGWRPSKAGAGAAGEQSLADLWDYVCYGKVYRHEDPGEGMNMWY
;
A
#
# COMPACT_ATOMS: atom_id res chain seq x y z
N MET A 1 15.96 -2.33 14.15
CA MET A 1 14.71 -1.79 13.57
C MET A 1 15.09 -0.46 12.93
N SER A 2 15.42 -0.46 11.64
CA SER A 2 15.69 0.79 10.92
C SER A 2 14.33 1.40 10.56
N ALA A 3 13.86 2.35 11.37
CA ALA A 3 12.63 3.10 11.11
C ALA A 3 12.69 3.90 9.78
N ASP A 4 13.90 4.11 9.24
CA ASP A 4 14.15 4.95 8.06
C ASP A 4 13.58 4.36 6.75
N ALA A 5 13.33 3.06 6.72
CA ALA A 5 12.78 2.37 5.55
C ALA A 5 11.24 2.33 5.51
N GLN A 6 10.58 2.54 6.65
CA GLN A 6 9.12 2.54 6.78
C GLN A 6 8.64 3.99 6.82
N LEU A 7 8.02 4.44 5.73
CA LEU A 7 7.67 5.85 5.55
C LEU A 7 6.40 6.25 6.27
N TYR A 8 5.45 5.33 6.37
CA TYR A 8 4.14 5.58 6.93
C TYR A 8 3.46 4.27 7.32
N GLU A 9 2.91 4.21 8.52
CA GLU A 9 2.14 3.07 9.02
C GLU A 9 0.94 3.56 9.81
N GLU A 10 -0.27 3.13 9.43
CA GLU A 10 -1.49 3.51 10.14
C GLU A 10 -2.62 2.49 9.96
N ALA A 11 -3.54 2.43 10.92
CA ALA A 11 -4.76 1.65 10.86
C ALA A 11 -5.94 2.48 10.34
N PHE A 12 -6.64 1.91 9.36
CA PHE A 12 -7.78 2.51 8.68
C PHE A 12 -9.04 1.65 8.82
N THR A 13 -10.19 2.29 8.97
CA THR A 13 -11.50 1.65 8.83
C THR A 13 -12.05 1.92 7.43
N ILE A 14 -12.44 0.87 6.71
CA ILE A 14 -13.06 0.99 5.38
C ILE A 14 -14.44 1.59 5.56
N THR A 15 -14.68 2.78 5.02
CA THR A 15 -15.96 3.48 5.16
C THR A 15 -16.91 3.08 4.05
N THR A 16 -16.41 2.90 2.83
CA THR A 16 -17.21 2.48 1.68
C THR A 16 -16.35 1.90 0.55
N LEU A 17 -17.01 1.21 -0.38
CA LEU A 17 -16.44 0.79 -1.66
C LEU A 17 -17.07 1.63 -2.77
N ALA A 18 -16.26 2.13 -3.69
CA ALA A 18 -16.78 2.85 -4.85
C ALA A 18 -17.61 1.91 -5.74
N PRO A 19 -18.52 2.44 -6.58
CA PRO A 19 -19.29 1.63 -7.51
C PRO A 19 -18.40 0.72 -8.36
N GLN A 20 -18.78 -0.55 -8.45
CA GLN A 20 -17.98 -1.57 -9.11
C GLN A 20 -17.92 -1.33 -10.63
N ALA A 21 -16.83 -0.71 -11.07
CA ALA A 21 -16.55 -0.50 -12.49
C ALA A 21 -15.79 -1.68 -13.13
N TYR A 22 -15.14 -2.52 -12.32
CA TYR A 22 -14.27 -3.61 -12.75
C TYR A 22 -14.58 -4.89 -11.99
N ASP A 23 -14.51 -6.03 -12.66
CA ASP A 23 -14.86 -7.33 -12.05
C ASP A 23 -13.89 -7.76 -10.94
N ARG A 24 -12.60 -7.40 -11.07
CA ARG A 24 -11.51 -7.89 -10.20
C ARG A 24 -10.80 -6.79 -9.43
N VAL A 25 -11.25 -5.54 -9.56
CA VAL A 25 -10.66 -4.40 -8.88
C VAL A 25 -11.74 -3.62 -8.18
N SER A 26 -11.56 -3.42 -6.88
CA SER A 26 -12.43 -2.57 -6.07
C SER A 26 -11.64 -1.37 -5.59
N ARG A 27 -12.27 -0.19 -5.63
CA ARG A 27 -11.73 1.03 -5.03
C ARG A 27 -12.29 1.16 -3.62
N LEU A 28 -11.45 0.99 -2.62
CA LEU A 28 -11.82 1.24 -1.23
C LEU A 28 -11.60 2.70 -0.87
N ILE A 29 -12.48 3.22 -0.01
CA ILE A 29 -12.34 4.50 0.66
C ILE A 29 -12.32 4.20 2.15
N ALA A 30 -11.28 4.67 2.83
CA ALA A 30 -11.05 4.39 4.23
C ALA A 30 -10.54 5.63 4.97
N THR A 31 -10.72 5.65 6.28
CA THR A 31 -10.33 6.77 7.14
C THR A 31 -9.51 6.24 8.32
N SER A 32 -8.46 6.98 8.70
CA SER A 32 -7.61 6.62 9.83
C SER A 32 -8.40 6.61 11.14
N THR A 33 -7.88 5.91 12.14
CA THR A 33 -8.56 5.74 13.44
C THR A 33 -8.82 7.08 14.14
N ASP A 34 -7.95 8.06 13.95
CA ASP A 34 -8.07 9.42 14.51
C ASP A 34 -8.88 10.38 13.61
N ASN A 35 -9.35 9.92 12.45
CA ASN A 35 -10.06 10.68 11.41
C ASN A 35 -9.26 11.84 10.77
N THR A 36 -7.92 11.80 10.81
CA THR A 36 -7.08 12.85 10.21
C THR A 36 -6.64 12.53 8.78
N THR A 37 -6.55 11.24 8.43
CA THR A 37 -6.07 10.77 7.12
C THR A 37 -7.15 10.00 6.39
N SER A 38 -7.29 10.26 5.08
CA SER A 38 -8.17 9.49 4.19
C SER A 38 -7.33 8.70 3.19
N LEU A 39 -7.70 7.44 2.98
CA LEU A 39 -7.07 6.52 2.02
C LEU A 39 -8.06 6.17 0.92
N THR A 40 -7.65 6.35 -0.33
CA THR A 40 -8.34 5.78 -1.50
C THR A 40 -7.38 4.81 -2.17
N LEU A 41 -7.75 3.53 -2.25
CA LEU A 41 -6.87 2.48 -2.73
C LEU A 41 -7.60 1.52 -3.67
N ASP A 42 -7.00 1.24 -4.83
CA ASP A 42 -7.47 0.20 -5.74
C ASP A 42 -6.81 -1.13 -5.37
N VAL A 43 -7.62 -2.16 -5.07
CA VAL A 43 -7.17 -3.49 -4.67
C VAL A 43 -7.71 -4.55 -5.61
N ASN A 44 -6.95 -5.64 -5.82
CA ASN A 44 -7.47 -6.81 -6.52
C ASN A 44 -8.43 -7.56 -5.60
N SER A 45 -9.74 -7.36 -5.81
CA SER A 45 -10.80 -7.89 -4.95
C SER A 45 -11.06 -9.38 -5.13
N GLU A 46 -10.51 -10.01 -6.17
CA GLU A 46 -10.51 -11.47 -6.32
C GLU A 46 -9.48 -12.13 -5.39
N LEU A 47 -8.31 -11.50 -5.22
CA LEU A 47 -7.22 -12.02 -4.38
C LEU A 47 -7.38 -11.62 -2.90
N TYR A 48 -7.84 -10.39 -2.66
CA TYR A 48 -7.96 -9.82 -1.33
C TYR A 48 -9.33 -9.12 -1.17
N PRO A 49 -10.38 -9.89 -0.89
CA PRO A 49 -11.73 -9.35 -0.74
C PRO A 49 -11.84 -8.54 0.56
N LEU A 50 -12.41 -7.35 0.47
CA LEU A 50 -12.60 -6.42 1.59
C LEU A 50 -14.02 -5.87 1.60
N SER A 51 -14.52 -5.50 2.77
CA SER A 51 -15.88 -4.98 2.99
C SER A 51 -15.91 -3.69 3.81
N PRO A 52 -16.92 -2.82 3.63
CA PRO A 52 -17.13 -1.68 4.52
C PRO A 52 -17.28 -2.12 5.99
N GLY A 53 -16.66 -1.37 6.91
CA GLY A 53 -16.61 -1.65 8.34
C GLY A 53 -15.41 -2.50 8.78
N GLU A 54 -14.66 -3.09 7.85
CA GLU A 54 -13.42 -3.78 8.18
C GLU A 54 -12.28 -2.81 8.50
N ASN A 55 -11.35 -3.25 9.35
CA ASN A 55 -10.15 -2.51 9.70
C ASN A 55 -8.95 -3.13 8.97
N ILE A 56 -8.15 -2.30 8.34
CA ILE A 56 -6.90 -2.68 7.71
C ILE A 56 -5.74 -1.89 8.32
N THR A 57 -4.60 -2.53 8.51
CA THR A 57 -3.34 -1.80 8.73
C THR A 57 -2.71 -1.57 7.37
N PHE A 58 -2.18 -0.37 7.14
CA PHE A 58 -1.47 -0.01 5.92
C PHE A 58 -0.04 0.41 6.26
N LEU A 59 0.94 -0.17 5.56
CA LEU A 59 2.34 0.22 5.63
C LEU A 59 2.86 0.62 4.25
N LEU A 60 3.49 1.79 4.17
CA LEU A 60 4.28 2.23 3.04
C LEU A 60 5.76 2.12 3.39
N ALA A 61 6.50 1.27 2.67
CA ALA A 61 7.93 1.04 2.87
C ALA A 61 8.72 1.23 1.56
N GLN A 62 9.98 1.65 1.68
CA GLN A 62 10.90 1.83 0.55
C GLN A 62 11.61 0.54 0.14
N THR A 63 11.65 -0.46 1.02
CA THR A 63 12.31 -1.75 0.79
C THR A 63 11.58 -2.87 1.51
N LEU A 64 11.73 -4.09 1.03
CA LEU A 64 11.26 -5.30 1.70
C LEU A 64 12.34 -5.94 2.59
N ASN A 65 13.57 -5.44 2.55
CA ASN A 65 14.65 -5.96 3.37
C ASN A 65 14.39 -5.59 4.84
N LEU A 66 14.39 -6.59 5.72
CA LEU A 66 14.11 -6.42 7.15
C LEU A 66 15.16 -5.57 7.88
N ASP A 67 16.36 -5.47 7.33
CA ASP A 67 17.44 -4.61 7.84
C ASP A 67 17.30 -3.14 7.40
N GLY A 68 16.33 -2.83 6.53
CA GLY A 68 16.08 -1.49 6.00
C GLY A 68 17.03 -1.09 4.88
N THR A 69 17.84 -2.00 4.34
CA THR A 69 18.70 -1.70 3.19
C THR A 69 17.86 -1.39 1.94
N ILE A 70 18.08 -0.21 1.37
CA ILE A 70 17.39 0.22 0.15
C ILE A 70 18.31 -0.11 -1.02
N GLU A 71 17.94 -1.14 -1.78
CA GLU A 71 18.60 -1.47 -3.04
C GLU A 71 17.86 -0.82 -4.21
N ASP A 72 18.62 -0.35 -5.20
CA ASP A 72 18.04 0.18 -6.43
C ASP A 72 17.44 -0.96 -7.26
N ALA A 73 16.12 -1.12 -7.16
CA ALA A 73 15.35 -2.14 -7.87
C ALA A 73 15.49 -2.02 -9.41
N SER A 74 15.95 -0.88 -9.95
CA SER A 74 16.21 -0.75 -11.40
C SER A 74 17.49 -1.46 -11.83
N LYS A 75 18.43 -1.71 -10.90
CA LYS A 75 19.72 -2.36 -11.18
C LYS A 75 19.70 -3.86 -10.95
N LYS A 76 18.70 -4.38 -10.24
CA LYS A 76 18.58 -5.79 -9.85
C LYS A 76 17.24 -6.33 -10.39
N GLY A 77 17.30 -7.28 -11.33
CA GLY A 77 16.08 -7.88 -11.88
C GLY A 77 15.26 -8.58 -10.80
N TRP A 78 13.93 -8.51 -10.90
CA TRP A 78 13.03 -9.21 -9.99
C TRP A 78 13.29 -10.72 -10.01
N ARG A 79 13.45 -11.31 -8.83
CA ARG A 79 13.56 -12.76 -8.65
C ARG A 79 12.39 -13.23 -7.83
N PRO A 80 11.51 -14.09 -8.37
CA PRO A 80 10.43 -14.65 -7.56
C PRO A 80 11.05 -15.45 -6.42
N SER A 81 10.71 -15.03 -5.21
CA SER A 81 10.89 -15.77 -3.97
C SER A 81 10.18 -17.12 -4.10
N LYS A 82 10.77 -18.20 -3.62
CA LYS A 82 10.01 -19.44 -3.40
C LYS A 82 9.06 -19.15 -2.24
N ALA A 83 7.81 -18.80 -2.54
CA ALA A 83 6.70 -18.63 -1.60
C ALA A 83 7.10 -17.96 -0.27
N GLY A 84 7.05 -16.63 -0.23
CA GLY A 84 7.13 -15.89 1.03
C GLY A 84 8.53 -15.84 1.66
N ALA A 85 9.58 -15.77 0.86
CA ALA A 85 10.92 -15.52 1.34
C ALA A 85 11.81 -14.89 0.25
N GLY A 86 11.84 -13.55 0.15
CA GLY A 86 12.90 -12.70 -0.45
C GLY A 86 13.69 -13.17 -1.69
N ALA A 87 14.73 -12.43 -2.06
CA ALA A 87 15.70 -12.99 -3.01
C ALA A 87 16.47 -14.10 -2.28
N ALA A 88 16.35 -15.36 -2.74
CA ALA A 88 17.08 -16.53 -2.24
C ALA A 88 16.54 -17.28 -0.99
N GLY A 89 15.25 -17.12 -0.62
CA GLY A 89 14.67 -17.89 0.50
C GLY A 89 14.88 -17.25 1.88
N GLU A 90 15.21 -15.95 1.90
CA GLU A 90 15.31 -15.14 3.10
C GLU A 90 13.95 -14.50 3.43
N GLN A 91 13.55 -14.50 4.70
CA GLN A 91 12.34 -13.80 5.13
C GLN A 91 12.45 -12.31 4.80
N SER A 92 11.33 -11.73 4.40
CA SER A 92 11.18 -10.35 3.96
C SER A 92 10.03 -9.69 4.69
N LEU A 93 9.97 -8.36 4.62
CA LEU A 93 8.85 -7.59 5.17
C LEU A 93 7.52 -8.06 4.59
N ALA A 94 7.47 -8.47 3.31
CA ALA A 94 6.25 -8.93 2.65
C ALA A 94 5.60 -10.14 3.33
N ASP A 95 6.38 -10.97 4.03
CA ASP A 95 5.90 -12.20 4.65
C ASP A 95 5.09 -11.95 5.93
N LEU A 96 5.08 -10.69 6.39
CA LEU A 96 4.31 -10.22 7.54
C LEU A 96 2.98 -9.57 7.14
N TRP A 97 2.66 -9.48 5.84
CA TRP A 97 1.48 -8.76 5.33
C TRP A 97 0.67 -9.62 4.37
N ASP A 98 -0.66 -9.50 4.43
CA ASP A 98 -1.59 -10.32 3.63
C ASP A 98 -1.66 -9.91 2.15
N TYR A 99 -1.39 -8.63 1.86
CA TYR A 99 -1.44 -8.06 0.52
C TYR A 99 -0.31 -7.06 0.32
N VAL A 100 0.49 -7.26 -0.73
CA VAL A 100 1.65 -6.42 -1.03
C VAL A 100 1.57 -5.94 -2.47
N CYS A 101 1.75 -4.63 -2.66
CA CYS A 101 1.86 -4.01 -3.96
C CYS A 101 3.19 -3.25 -4.10
N TYR A 102 3.65 -3.09 -5.33
CA TYR A 102 4.82 -2.28 -5.65
C TYR A 102 4.41 -1.18 -6.63
N GLY A 103 4.81 0.06 -6.35
CA GLY A 103 4.41 1.23 -7.12
C GLY A 103 5.44 2.35 -7.07
N LYS A 104 5.16 3.43 -7.80
CA LYS A 104 5.94 4.66 -7.79
C LYS A 104 5.03 5.83 -7.46
N VAL A 105 5.51 6.76 -6.64
CA VAL A 105 4.84 8.05 -6.45
C VAL A 105 4.93 8.83 -7.77
N TYR A 106 3.78 9.19 -8.33
CA TYR A 106 3.70 9.86 -9.64
C TYR A 106 3.40 11.36 -9.52
N ARG A 107 2.75 11.78 -8.42
CA ARG A 107 2.32 13.15 -8.18
C ARG A 107 2.27 13.41 -6.68
N HIS A 108 2.62 14.63 -6.30
CA HIS A 108 2.44 15.20 -4.98
C HIS A 108 1.70 16.51 -5.15
N GLU A 109 0.71 16.78 -4.29
CA GLU A 109 -0.07 18.03 -4.31
C GLU A 109 0.08 18.69 -2.94
N ASP A 110 0.54 19.94 -2.92
CA ASP A 110 0.53 20.75 -1.71
C ASP A 110 -0.84 21.43 -1.56
N PRO A 111 -1.46 21.45 -0.36
CA PRO A 111 -2.77 22.06 -0.13
C PRO A 111 -2.88 23.56 -0.46
N GLY A 112 -1.80 24.20 -0.89
CA GLY A 112 -1.72 25.61 -1.27
C GLY A 112 -1.86 25.91 -2.77
N GLU A 113 -1.81 24.92 -3.66
CA GLU A 113 -1.90 25.14 -5.11
C GLU A 113 -3.05 24.34 -5.75
N GLY A 114 -4.16 25.03 -6.02
CA GLY A 114 -5.18 24.56 -6.95
C GLY A 114 -6.47 24.05 -6.31
N MET A 115 -7.25 24.97 -5.75
CA MET A 115 -8.70 24.80 -5.82
C MET A 115 -9.10 24.77 -7.29
N ASN A 116 -9.12 23.58 -7.87
CA ASN A 116 -9.70 23.35 -9.19
C ASN A 116 -11.22 23.54 -9.06
N MET A 117 -11.67 24.79 -9.11
CA MET A 117 -13.08 25.11 -9.31
C MET A 117 -13.46 24.67 -10.72
N TRP A 118 -14.11 23.52 -10.84
CA TRP A 118 -14.78 23.12 -12.06
C TRP A 118 -16.16 23.80 -12.08
N TYR A 119 -16.39 24.67 -13.07
CA TYR A 119 -17.74 25.00 -13.55
C TYR A 119 -18.18 23.96 -14.58
#